data_AF-A0A352PUX4-F1
#
_entry.id   AF-A0A352PUX4-F1
#
_cell.length_a   1.000
_cell.length_b   1.000
_cell.length_c   1.000
_cell.angle_alpha   90.00
_cell.angle_beta   90.00
_cell.angle_gamma   90.00
#
_symmetry.space_group_name_H-M   'P 1'
#
loop_
_entity.id
_entity.type
_entity.pdbx_description
1 polymer ?
#
loop_
_entity_poly.entity_id
_entity_poly.type
_entity_poly.pdbx_seq_one_letter_code
_entity_poly.pdbx_strand_id
1 'polypeptide(L)'
;MEKRRPQPPTNRPPLDFESLLRKHQALLAENKALKEENLSLKARLGLVEPLEPKNLPEMAQEREVQQDVTHPKPSFHTHAEAGPAEKIRLFMSLFKGRDDLYAKRWESSNGRAGYTPGCVNEWKPVFCRTTEGKWGF
;
A
#
# COMPACT_ATOMS: atom_id res chain seq x y z
N MET A 1 46.61 26.57 -12.73
CA MET A 1 46.64 25.18 -12.24
C MET A 1 45.30 24.91 -11.57
N GLU A 2 44.38 24.27 -12.30
CA GLU A 2 43.03 23.97 -11.81
C GLU A 2 43.09 22.76 -10.88
N LYS A 3 42.96 22.97 -9.56
CA LYS A 3 42.94 21.87 -8.59
C LYS A 3 41.59 21.16 -8.69
N ARG A 4 41.57 19.99 -9.33
CA ARG A 4 40.37 19.13 -9.37
C ARG A 4 39.92 18.80 -7.95
N ARG A 5 38.64 19.04 -7.66
CA ARG A 5 38.00 18.66 -6.40
C ARG A 5 37.98 17.13 -6.27
N PRO A 6 38.32 16.55 -5.10
CA PRO A 6 38.28 15.11 -4.90
C PRO A 6 36.84 14.60 -4.91
N GLN A 7 36.59 13.52 -5.66
CA GLN A 7 35.27 12.90 -5.75
C GLN A 7 34.97 12.05 -4.51
N PRO A 8 33.72 12.06 -4.01
CA PRO A 8 33.34 11.28 -2.83
C PRO A 8 33.41 9.77 -3.12
N PRO A 9 33.78 8.94 -2.12
CA PRO A 9 33.87 7.49 -2.30
C PRO A 9 32.47 6.89 -2.51
N THR A 10 32.25 6.30 -3.68
CA THR A 10 31.01 5.60 -4.02
C THR A 10 31.03 4.21 -3.41
N ASN A 11 30.75 4.09 -2.10
CA ASN A 11 30.59 2.81 -1.41
C ASN A 11 29.19 2.20 -1.66
N ARG A 12 28.75 2.15 -2.92
CA ARG A 12 27.59 1.35 -3.30
C ARG A 12 28.13 0.00 -3.80
N PRO A 13 27.82 -1.13 -3.12
CA PRO A 13 28.22 -2.43 -3.63
C PRO A 13 27.71 -2.61 -5.07
N PRO A 14 28.51 -3.19 -5.98
CA PRO A 14 28.08 -3.45 -7.34
C PRO A 14 26.75 -4.22 -7.33
N LEU A 15 25.80 -3.77 -8.13
CA LEU A 15 24.55 -4.48 -8.31
C LEU A 15 24.85 -5.84 -8.96
N ASP A 16 24.58 -6.92 -8.24
CA ASP A 16 24.71 -8.28 -8.75
C ASP A 16 23.49 -8.62 -9.62
N PHE A 17 23.65 -8.40 -10.92
CA PHE A 17 22.61 -8.63 -11.92
C PHE A 17 22.20 -10.10 -12.03
N GLU A 18 23.11 -11.04 -11.75
CA GLU A 18 22.81 -12.46 -11.85
C GLU A 18 21.89 -12.89 -10.69
N SER A 19 22.23 -12.49 -9.47
CA SER A 19 21.36 -12.71 -8.30
C SER A 19 19.99 -12.04 -8.47
N LEU A 20 19.95 -10.83 -9.04
CA LEU A 20 18.69 -10.14 -9.33
C LEU A 20 17.85 -10.88 -10.37
N LEU A 21 18.48 -11.36 -11.44
CA LEU A 21 17.80 -12.12 -12.50
C LEU A 21 17.22 -13.44 -11.96
N ARG A 22 17.99 -14.16 -11.13
CA ARG A 22 17.53 -15.39 -10.48
C ARG A 22 16.31 -15.13 -9.57
N LYS A 23 16.35 -14.06 -8.76
CA LYS A 23 15.21 -13.66 -7.91
C LYS A 23 13.98 -13.30 -8.74
N HIS A 24 14.17 -12.57 -9.83
CA HIS A 24 13.08 -12.21 -10.74
C HIS A 24 12.42 -13.46 -11.34
N GLN A 25 13.21 -14.41 -11.84
CA GLN A 25 12.70 -15.68 -12.38
C GLN A 25 11.94 -16.48 -11.32
N ALA A 26 12.47 -16.58 -10.10
CA ALA A 26 11.80 -17.25 -8.99
C ALA A 26 10.45 -16.60 -8.66
N LEU A 27 10.41 -15.26 -8.59
CA LEU A 27 9.18 -14.50 -8.35
C LEU A 27 8.16 -14.70 -9.48
N LEU A 28 8.59 -14.77 -10.74
CA LEU A 28 7.68 -15.04 -11.86
C LEU A 28 7.06 -16.44 -11.75
N ALA A 29 7.86 -17.44 -11.38
CA ALA A 29 7.38 -18.81 -11.19
C ALA A 29 6.37 -18.90 -10.04
N GLU A 30 6.66 -18.25 -8.90
CA GLU A 30 5.76 -18.19 -7.76
C GLU A 30 4.47 -17.45 -8.10
N ASN A 31 4.55 -16.30 -8.77
CA ASN A 31 3.37 -15.56 -9.22
C ASN A 31 2.49 -16.38 -10.15
N LYS A 32 3.09 -17.19 -11.02
CA LYS A 32 2.34 -18.10 -11.89
C LYS A 32 1.58 -19.14 -11.07
N ALA A 33 2.26 -19.83 -10.16
CA ALA A 33 1.65 -20.84 -9.30
C ALA A 33 0.52 -20.27 -8.42
N LEU A 34 0.74 -19.11 -7.79
CA LEU A 34 -0.26 -18.43 -6.97
C LEU A 34 -1.49 -18.01 -7.78
N LYS A 35 -1.32 -17.62 -9.04
CA LYS A 35 -2.45 -17.29 -9.93
C LYS A 35 -3.26 -18.53 -10.28
N GLU A 36 -2.59 -19.65 -10.58
CA GLU A 36 -3.26 -20.94 -10.84
C GLU A 36 -4.05 -21.40 -9.61
N GLU A 37 -3.48 -21.30 -8.42
CA GLU A 37 -4.17 -21.63 -7.17
C GLU A 37 -5.36 -20.70 -6.91
N ASN A 38 -5.18 -19.39 -7.07
CA ASN A 38 -6.28 -18.43 -6.93
C ASN A 38 -7.43 -18.73 -7.90
N LEU A 39 -7.13 -19.13 -9.14
CA LEU A 39 -8.14 -19.55 -10.10
C LEU A 39 -8.89 -20.80 -9.60
N SER A 40 -8.17 -21.80 -9.09
CA SER A 40 -8.78 -23.01 -8.51
C SER A 40 -9.67 -22.68 -7.30
N LEU A 41 -9.20 -21.84 -6.39
CA LEU A 41 -9.95 -21.42 -5.21
C LEU A 41 -11.19 -20.60 -5.58
N LYS A 42 -11.07 -19.66 -6.52
CA LYS A 42 -12.22 -18.88 -7.01
C LYS A 42 -13.26 -19.76 -7.68
N ALA A 43 -12.84 -20.77 -8.44
CA ALA A 43 -13.76 -21.75 -9.04
C ALA A 43 -14.49 -22.57 -7.95
N ARG A 44 -13.77 -23.05 -6.92
CA ARG A 44 -14.37 -23.76 -5.77
C ARG A 44 -15.38 -22.92 -5.00
N LEU A 45 -15.18 -21.61 -4.95
CA LEU A 45 -16.07 -20.66 -4.28
C LEU A 45 -17.21 -20.15 -5.18
N GLY A 46 -17.26 -20.58 -6.46
CA GLY A 46 -18.27 -20.13 -7.42
C GLY A 46 -18.15 -18.65 -7.81
N LEU A 47 -16.96 -18.04 -7.65
CA LEU A 47 -16.74 -16.61 -7.85
C LEU A 47 -16.30 -16.26 -9.29
N VAL A 48 -15.88 -17.23 -10.10
CA VAL A 48 -15.40 -17.01 -11.49
C VAL A 48 -15.67 -18.26 -12.35
N GLU A 49 -16.27 -18.08 -13.52
CA GLU A 49 -16.32 -19.07 -14.61
C GLU A 49 -15.06 -18.90 -15.52
N PRO A 50 -14.48 -19.98 -16.08
CA PRO A 50 -13.24 -19.89 -16.85
C PRO A 50 -13.42 -19.01 -18.10
N LEU A 51 -12.74 -17.87 -18.14
CA LEU A 51 -12.57 -17.09 -19.37
C LEU A 51 -11.11 -17.22 -19.83
N GLU A 52 -11.00 -17.81 -21.02
CA GLU A 52 -9.84 -18.10 -21.86
C GLU A 52 -8.68 -17.07 -21.85
N PRO A 53 -7.45 -17.51 -22.17
CA PRO A 53 -6.26 -16.68 -22.16
C PRO A 53 -6.30 -15.66 -23.30
N LYS A 54 -6.52 -14.40 -22.95
CA LYS A 54 -6.25 -13.28 -23.86
C LYS A 54 -4.73 -13.16 -24.03
N ASN A 55 -4.24 -13.64 -25.18
CA ASN A 55 -2.96 -13.23 -25.75
C ASN A 55 -2.90 -11.68 -25.74
N LEU A 56 -1.89 -11.12 -25.08
CA LEU A 56 -1.59 -9.69 -25.12
C LEU A 56 -0.29 -9.50 -25.89
N PRO A 57 -0.30 -8.83 -27.05
CA PRO A 57 0.70 -7.82 -27.32
C PRO A 57 0.22 -6.50 -26.70
N GLU A 58 1.03 -6.01 -25.76
CA GLU A 58 1.41 -4.60 -25.57
C GLU A 58 0.34 -3.49 -25.50
N MET A 59 0.39 -2.77 -24.37
CA MET A 59 -0.03 -1.38 -24.17
C MET A 59 -1.44 -0.97 -24.62
N ALA A 60 -2.37 -0.96 -23.66
CA ALA A 60 -3.08 0.23 -23.21
C ALA A 60 -4.21 -0.18 -22.28
N GLN A 61 -4.46 0.65 -21.27
CA GLN A 61 -5.56 0.57 -20.31
C GLN A 61 -5.33 -0.45 -19.20
N GLU A 62 -4.67 0.05 -18.15
CA GLU A 62 -5.10 -0.21 -16.78
C GLU A 62 -6.62 -0.11 -16.76
N ARG A 63 -7.30 -1.25 -16.86
CA ARG A 63 -8.67 -1.33 -16.40
C ARG A 63 -8.56 -1.10 -14.91
N GLU A 64 -8.89 0.12 -14.49
CA GLU A 64 -9.35 0.39 -13.14
C GLU A 64 -10.27 -0.76 -12.79
N VAL A 65 -9.75 -1.68 -11.96
CA VAL A 65 -10.62 -2.41 -11.07
C VAL A 65 -11.15 -1.30 -10.20
N GLN A 66 -12.28 -0.73 -10.61
CA GLN A 66 -13.25 -0.19 -9.68
C GLN A 66 -13.48 -1.37 -8.75
N GLN A 67 -12.67 -1.41 -7.69
CA GLN A 67 -13.11 -1.99 -6.45
C GLN A 67 -14.37 -1.19 -6.17
N ASP A 68 -15.49 -1.74 -6.60
CA ASP A 68 -16.73 -1.62 -5.89
C ASP A 68 -16.41 -2.17 -4.49
N VAL A 69 -15.71 -1.36 -3.72
CA VAL A 69 -15.80 -1.42 -2.29
C VAL A 69 -17.22 -0.94 -2.08
N THR A 70 -18.15 -1.88 -2.17
CA THR A 70 -19.39 -1.82 -1.43
C THR A 70 -18.97 -1.71 0.03
N HIS A 71 -18.51 -0.53 0.43
CA HIS A 71 -18.84 -0.03 1.74
C HIS A 71 -20.36 0.01 1.64
N PRO A 72 -21.11 -0.89 2.30
CA PRO A 72 -22.53 -0.67 2.44
C PRO A 72 -22.62 0.74 2.98
N LYS A 73 -23.10 1.69 2.17
CA LYS A 73 -23.18 3.10 2.57
C LYS A 73 -24.12 3.07 3.75
N PRO A 74 -23.62 3.17 4.98
CA PRO A 74 -24.45 2.68 6.05
C PRO A 74 -25.45 3.79 6.30
N SER A 75 -26.71 3.50 5.98
CA SER A 75 -27.84 4.32 6.35
C SER A 75 -27.98 4.19 7.86
N PHE A 76 -27.22 5.02 8.56
CA PHE A 76 -27.18 5.03 10.02
C PHE A 76 -28.25 5.99 10.53
N HIS A 77 -29.47 5.49 10.68
CA HIS A 77 -30.50 6.17 11.44
C HIS A 77 -30.34 5.77 12.91
N THR A 78 -29.65 6.58 13.71
CA THR A 78 -29.78 6.46 15.17
C THR A 78 -31.04 7.15 15.62
N HIS A 79 -31.99 6.38 16.13
CA HIS A 79 -33.08 6.92 16.93
C HIS A 79 -32.51 7.55 18.21
N ALA A 80 -33.12 8.63 18.71
CA ALA A 80 -32.66 9.32 19.92
C ALA A 80 -32.57 8.37 21.14
N GLU A 81 -33.34 7.28 21.11
CA GLU A 81 -33.47 6.23 22.12
C GLU A 81 -32.37 5.14 22.05
N ALA A 82 -31.43 5.21 21.10
CA ALA A 82 -30.35 4.22 21.00
C ALA A 82 -29.52 4.17 22.31
N GLY A 83 -29.22 2.95 22.74
CA GLY A 83 -28.47 2.70 23.97
C GLY A 83 -27.02 3.20 23.88
N PRO A 84 -26.32 3.45 25.01
CA PRO A 84 -24.93 3.92 24.99
C PRO A 84 -23.98 3.05 24.15
N ALA A 85 -24.13 1.71 24.23
CA ALA A 85 -23.32 0.77 23.46
C ALA A 85 -23.53 0.91 21.94
N GLU A 86 -24.75 1.18 21.49
CA GLU A 86 -25.08 1.36 20.08
C GLU A 86 -24.51 2.66 19.53
N LYS A 87 -24.56 3.74 20.33
CA LYS A 87 -23.95 5.03 20.00
C LYS A 87 -22.42 4.91 19.89
N ILE A 88 -21.77 4.18 20.81
CA ILE A 88 -20.32 3.90 20.73
C ILE A 88 -20.00 3.09 19.47
N ARG A 89 -20.76 2.03 19.20
CA ARG A 89 -20.55 1.19 18.01
C ARG A 89 -20.69 1.99 16.72
N LEU A 90 -21.68 2.89 16.64
CA LEU A 90 -21.83 3.81 15.51
C LEU A 90 -20.64 4.77 15.42
N PHE A 91 -20.24 5.37 16.53
CA PHE A 91 -19.14 6.32 16.52
C PHE A 91 -17.85 5.66 16.00
N MET A 92 -17.54 4.44 16.44
CA MET A 92 -16.37 3.71 15.97
C MET A 92 -16.46 3.27 14.50
N SER A 93 -17.66 3.06 13.97
CA SER A 93 -17.83 2.72 12.54
C SER A 93 -17.65 3.94 11.63
N LEU A 94 -18.04 5.14 12.10
CA LEU A 94 -17.90 6.40 11.37
C LEU A 94 -16.51 7.02 11.52
N PHE A 95 -15.97 6.99 12.73
CA PHE A 95 -14.72 7.63 13.11
C PHE A 95 -13.73 6.56 13.52
N LYS A 96 -13.15 5.90 12.51
CA LYS A 96 -11.96 5.07 12.71
C LYS A 96 -10.72 5.79 12.18
N GLY A 97 -9.62 5.64 12.93
CA GLY A 97 -8.31 6.06 12.46
C GLY A 97 -7.90 5.29 11.20
N ARG A 98 -6.88 5.82 10.53
CA ARG A 98 -6.21 5.11 9.44
C ARG A 98 -5.27 4.06 10.02
N ASP A 99 -5.53 2.80 9.71
CA ASP A 99 -4.73 1.65 10.19
C ASP A 99 -3.37 1.54 9.46
N ASP A 100 -3.21 2.27 8.35
CA ASP A 100 -1.98 2.32 7.55
C ASP A 100 -1.05 3.47 7.95
N LEU A 101 -1.39 4.27 8.97
CA LEU A 101 -0.53 5.32 9.51
C LEU A 101 0.16 4.88 10.81
N TYR A 102 1.43 5.23 10.95
CA TYR A 102 2.23 4.94 12.15
C TYR A 102 3.11 6.13 12.54
N ALA A 103 3.60 6.18 13.77
CA ALA A 103 4.50 7.23 14.23
C ALA A 103 5.96 6.89 13.93
N LYS A 104 6.60 7.62 13.02
CA LYS A 104 8.03 7.54 12.73
C LYS A 104 8.80 8.49 13.64
N ARG A 105 9.65 7.93 14.50
CA ARG A 105 10.52 8.68 15.40
C ARG A 105 11.69 9.28 14.63
N TRP A 106 12.00 10.54 14.88
CA TRP A 106 13.21 11.19 14.38
C TRP A 106 14.00 11.80 15.54
N GLU A 107 15.32 11.84 15.38
CA GLU A 107 16.25 12.48 16.30
C GLU A 107 17.25 13.30 15.50
N SER A 108 17.52 14.51 15.96
CA SER A 108 18.54 15.41 15.41
C SER A 108 19.81 15.30 16.22
N SER A 109 20.95 15.53 15.56
CA SER A 109 22.27 15.68 16.19
C SER A 109 22.28 16.69 17.34
N ASN A 110 21.36 17.66 17.34
CA ASN A 110 21.26 18.71 18.36
C ASN A 110 20.45 18.27 19.58
N GLY A 111 20.15 16.98 19.73
CA GLY A 111 19.38 16.41 20.84
C GLY A 111 17.86 16.59 20.75
N ARG A 112 17.35 17.19 19.66
CA ARG A 112 15.89 17.29 19.44
C ARG A 112 15.35 15.97 18.92
N ALA A 113 14.21 15.53 19.42
CA ALA A 113 13.53 14.34 18.96
C ALA A 113 12.03 14.61 18.78
N GLY A 114 11.37 13.82 17.95
CA GLY A 114 9.93 13.93 17.74
C GLY A 114 9.36 12.73 16.97
N TYR A 115 8.06 12.82 16.67
CA TYR A 115 7.35 11.86 15.85
C TYR A 115 6.76 12.54 14.64
N THR A 116 6.78 11.83 13.52
CA THR A 116 6.16 12.24 12.25
C THR A 116 5.26 11.12 11.78
N PRO A 117 4.09 11.40 11.17
CA PRO A 117 3.26 10.35 10.60
C PRO A 117 3.98 9.71 9.41
N GLY A 118 4.20 8.41 9.47
CA GLY A 118 4.56 7.53 8.36
C GLY A 118 3.35 6.75 7.88
N CYS A 119 3.40 6.27 6.64
CA CYS A 119 2.34 5.51 6.00
C CYS A 119 2.91 4.19 5.47
N VAL A 120 2.21 3.07 5.69
CA VAL A 120 2.71 1.75 5.28
C VAL A 120 2.96 1.70 3.78
N ASN A 121 2.12 2.35 2.98
CA ASN A 121 2.21 2.38 1.52
C ASN A 121 2.93 3.64 1.00
N GLU A 122 3.93 4.17 1.71
CA GLU A 122 4.66 5.40 1.35
C GLU A 122 5.16 5.42 -0.11
N TRP A 123 5.42 4.26 -0.71
CA TRP A 123 5.83 4.11 -2.11
C TRP A 123 4.69 4.21 -3.14
N LYS A 124 3.43 4.30 -2.71
CA LYS A 124 2.24 4.48 -3.57
C LYS A 124 1.48 5.76 -3.18
N PRO A 125 1.69 6.88 -3.88
CA PRO A 125 1.10 8.18 -3.51
C PRO A 125 -0.42 8.19 -3.37
N VAL A 126 -1.13 7.37 -4.14
CA VAL A 126 -2.61 7.28 -4.10
C VAL A 126 -3.12 6.83 -2.72
N PHE A 127 -2.37 5.98 -2.01
CA PHE A 127 -2.77 5.46 -0.70
C PHE A 127 -2.35 6.39 0.44
N CYS A 128 -1.23 7.11 0.28
CA CYS A 128 -0.69 7.98 1.32
C CYS A 128 -0.93 9.44 0.97
N ARG A 129 -2.14 9.94 1.27
CA ARG A 129 -2.40 11.38 1.34
C ARG A 129 -1.87 11.94 2.66
N THR A 130 -0.55 11.94 2.83
CA THR A 130 0.08 12.73 3.89
C THR A 130 0.18 14.15 3.35
N THR A 131 -0.57 15.09 3.93
CA THR A 131 -0.35 16.51 3.66
C THR A 131 1.05 16.85 4.16
N GLU A 132 1.99 16.98 3.25
CA GLU A 132 3.31 17.51 3.55
C GLU A 132 3.13 18.95 4.04
N GLY A 133 3.10 19.17 5.36
CA GLY A 133 3.20 20.51 5.90
C GLY A 133 2.30 20.79 7.10
N LYS A 134 2.98 21.05 8.22
CA LYS A 134 2.55 21.83 9.39
C LYS A 134 1.44 21.22 10.25
N TRP A 135 1.82 20.28 11.09
CA TRP A 135 1.22 20.17 12.43
C TRP A 135 1.85 21.26 13.31
N GLY A 136 1.34 22.48 13.18
CA GLY A 136 1.66 23.56 14.11
C GLY A 136 0.87 23.33 15.40
N PHE A 137 1.59 23.09 16.49
CA PHE A 137 1.09 23.39 17.83
C PHE A 137 1.26 24.89 18.10
#